data_AF-E3NDN7-F1
#
_entry.id   AF-E3NDN7-F1
#
_cell.length_a   1.000
_cell.length_b   1.000
_cell.length_c   1.000
_cell.angle_alpha   90.00
_cell.angle_beta   90.00
_cell.angle_gamma   90.00
#
_symmetry.space_group_name_H-M   'P 1'
#
loop_
_entity.id
_entity.type
_entity.pdbx_description
1 polymer ?
#
loop_
_entity_poly.entity_id
_entity_poly.type
_entity_poly.pdbx_seq_one_letter_code
_entity_poly.pdbx_strand_id
1 'polypeptide(L)'
;MSRVAAFLCDAACSFHGFCMQMLESFQCVCDEGWVGEICEQMAETAASPLVNTTVSAPVVTTVASSSGAWTIFLVVGFGFVVLVLLLLLCLFLTRRQDQLMDDSLC
;
A
#
# COMPACT_ATOMS: atom_id res chain seq x y z
N MET A 1 -20.82 14.28 9.64
CA MET A 1 -19.60 14.69 10.36
C MET A 1 -18.55 13.61 10.11
N SER A 2 -17.68 13.75 9.10
CA SER A 2 -16.57 12.81 8.91
C SER A 2 -15.31 13.58 8.56
N ARG A 3 -14.59 14.01 9.60
CA ARG A 3 -13.25 14.56 9.48
C ARG A 3 -12.26 13.42 9.76
N VAL A 4 -12.07 12.50 8.81
CA VAL A 4 -11.02 11.45 8.95
C VAL A 4 -10.27 11.18 7.64
N ALA A 5 -10.22 12.15 6.72
CA ALA A 5 -9.30 12.09 5.56
C ALA A 5 -7.97 12.82 5.84
N ALA A 6 -8.00 13.86 6.68
CA ALA A 6 -6.84 14.74 6.89
C ALA A 6 -5.68 14.07 7.66
N PHE A 7 -5.95 13.19 8.63
CA PHE A 7 -4.92 12.65 9.52
C PHE A 7 -3.99 11.63 8.84
N LEU A 8 -4.47 10.91 7.81
CA LEU A 8 -3.61 10.05 6.98
C LEU A 8 -2.82 10.86 5.95
N CYS A 9 -3.31 12.05 5.59
CA CYS A 9 -2.69 12.95 4.63
C CYS A 9 -1.42 13.59 5.23
N ASP A 10 -1.43 13.94 6.51
CA ASP A 10 -0.25 14.49 7.21
C ASP A 10 0.91 13.48 7.28
N ALA A 11 0.59 12.22 7.57
CA ALA A 11 1.53 11.12 7.52
C ALA A 11 2.06 10.84 6.10
N ALA A 12 1.26 11.12 5.07
CA ALA A 12 1.67 10.96 3.67
C ALA A 12 2.69 12.01 3.25
N CYS A 13 2.77 13.17 3.92
CA CYS A 13 3.80 14.19 3.71
C CYS A 13 4.91 14.13 4.78
N SER A 14 5.14 12.94 5.35
CA SER A 14 6.16 12.67 6.37
C SER A 14 6.04 13.53 7.65
N PHE A 15 4.86 14.10 7.95
CA PHE A 15 4.66 15.08 9.02
C PHE A 15 5.55 16.34 8.90
N HIS A 16 6.08 16.60 7.72
CA HIS A 16 6.96 17.75 7.39
C HIS A 16 6.34 18.68 6.34
N GLY A 17 5.01 18.67 6.26
CA GLY A 17 4.25 19.50 5.35
C GLY A 17 2.75 19.21 5.42
N PHE A 18 1.98 20.03 4.71
CA PHE A 18 0.53 19.92 4.65
C PHE A 18 0.07 19.26 3.35
N CYS A 19 -0.80 18.26 3.48
CA CYS A 19 -1.38 17.55 2.35
C CYS A 19 -2.60 18.27 1.79
N MET A 20 -2.51 18.68 0.52
CA MET A 20 -3.63 19.23 -0.24
C MET A 20 -4.23 18.15 -1.14
N GLN A 21 -5.46 17.74 -0.82
CA GLN A 21 -6.19 16.75 -1.61
C GLN A 21 -6.82 17.41 -2.85
N MET A 22 -6.53 16.86 -4.02
CA MET A 22 -7.13 17.23 -5.30
C MET A 22 -8.12 16.13 -5.75
N LEU A 23 -8.88 16.36 -6.84
CA LEU A 23 -9.95 15.45 -7.27
C LEU A 23 -9.45 14.03 -7.62
N GLU A 24 -8.23 13.92 -8.17
CA GLU A 24 -7.65 12.64 -8.63
C GLU A 24 -6.21 12.41 -8.11
N SER A 25 -5.68 13.34 -7.31
CA SER A 25 -4.30 13.30 -6.80
C SER A 25 -4.20 14.00 -5.44
N PHE A 26 -3.06 13.86 -4.77
CA PHE A 26 -2.71 14.64 -3.59
C PHE A 26 -1.39 15.37 -3.86
N GLN A 27 -1.22 16.54 -3.25
CA GLN A 27 0.03 17.29 -3.31
C GLN A 27 0.46 17.69 -1.92
N CYS A 28 1.70 17.39 -1.56
CA CYS A 28 2.32 17.84 -0.32
C CYS A 28 2.90 19.25 -0.49
N VAL A 29 2.59 20.14 0.44
CA VAL A 29 3.23 21.44 0.59
C VAL A 29 4.20 21.35 1.76
N CYS A 30 5.48 21.25 1.45
CA CYS A 30 6.52 21.05 2.46
C CYS A 30 6.81 22.31 3.27
N ASP A 31 7.13 22.13 4.55
CA ASP A 31 7.61 23.18 5.42
C ASP A 31 9.03 23.64 5.01
N GLU A 32 9.43 24.82 5.47
CA GLU A 32 10.76 25.37 5.18
C GLU A 32 11.87 24.40 5.64
N GLY A 33 12.78 24.06 4.72
CA GLY A 33 13.84 23.10 4.99
C GLY A 33 13.46 21.65 4.71
N TRP A 34 12.31 21.38 4.09
CA TRP A 34 11.91 20.06 3.57
C TRP A 34 11.52 20.11 2.10
N VAL A 35 11.88 19.07 1.36
CA VAL A 35 11.68 18.89 -0.09
C VAL A 35 11.43 17.41 -0.41
N GLY A 36 10.97 17.15 -1.63
CA GLY A 36 10.55 15.81 -2.08
C GLY A 36 9.05 15.77 -2.41
N GLU A 37 8.59 14.67 -3.00
CA GLU A 37 7.17 14.50 -3.35
C GLU A 37 6.29 14.39 -2.10
N ILE A 38 6.87 13.88 -1.01
CA ILE A 38 6.23 13.65 0.28
C ILE A 38 7.01 14.28 1.44
N CYS A 39 7.79 15.32 1.15
CA CYS A 39 8.59 16.07 2.13
C CYS A 39 9.53 15.15 2.94
N GLU A 40 10.06 14.11 2.32
CA GLU A 40 10.91 13.10 2.95
C GLU A 40 12.37 13.55 3.10
N GLN A 41 12.77 14.62 2.40
CA GLN A 41 14.15 15.05 2.35
C GLN A 41 14.31 16.42 2.98
N MET A 42 15.24 16.56 3.93
CA MET A 42 15.61 17.88 4.44
C MET A 42 16.32 18.67 3.34
N ALA A 43 15.76 19.80 2.95
CA ALA A 43 16.45 20.80 2.17
C ALA A 43 17.52 21.41 3.06
N GLU A 44 18.72 20.81 3.01
CA GLU A 44 19.93 21.34 3.62
C GLU A 44 20.05 22.79 3.16
N THR A 45 19.76 23.71 4.08
CA THR A 45 19.74 25.15 3.81
C THR A 45 21.07 25.51 3.19
N ALA A 46 21.04 26.05 1.98
CA ALA A 46 22.20 26.49 1.25
C ALA A 46 22.90 27.65 2.00
N ALA A 47 23.71 27.33 3.00
CA ALA A 47 25.09 27.72 2.91
C ALA A 47 25.71 26.76 1.89
N SER A 48 25.87 27.24 0.64
CA SER A 48 26.45 26.49 -0.48
C SER A 48 27.63 25.59 -0.06
N PRO A 49 27.77 24.41 -0.69
CA PRO A 49 28.68 24.39 -1.83
C PRO A 49 28.16 23.60 -3.02
N LEU A 50 28.28 24.25 -4.18
CA LEU A 50 28.55 23.67 -5.49
C LEU A 50 27.62 22.55 -5.99
N VAL A 51 26.79 22.92 -6.97
CA VAL A 51 26.31 22.01 -8.02
C VAL A 51 27.53 21.27 -8.58
N ASN A 52 27.73 20.02 -8.17
CA ASN A 52 28.72 19.17 -8.81
C ASN A 52 28.02 18.50 -10.00
N THR A 53 28.01 19.19 -11.13
CA THR A 53 27.76 18.61 -12.45
C THR A 53 28.89 17.62 -12.77
N THR A 54 28.80 16.41 -12.23
CA THR A 54 29.39 15.24 -12.87
C THR A 54 28.23 14.46 -13.46
N VAL A 55 27.94 14.72 -14.74
CA VAL A 55 27.08 13.86 -15.56
C VAL A 55 27.81 12.53 -15.71
N SER A 56 27.61 11.61 -14.78
CA SER A 56 27.85 10.20 -15.02
C SER A 56 26.66 9.69 -15.84
N ALA A 57 26.96 9.28 -17.07
CA ALA A 57 26.01 8.69 -18.01
C ALA A 57 25.10 7.64 -17.34
N PRO A 58 23.84 7.46 -17.78
CA PRO A 58 23.03 6.37 -17.29
C PRO A 58 23.65 5.05 -17.77
N VAL A 59 24.32 4.34 -16.86
CA VAL A 59 24.59 2.92 -17.05
C VAL A 59 23.23 2.22 -16.95
N VAL A 60 22.63 1.93 -18.09
CA VAL A 60 21.44 1.08 -18.15
C VAL A 60 21.90 -0.36 -17.95
N THR A 61 21.95 -0.80 -16.69
CA THR A 61 22.09 -2.22 -16.36
C THR A 61 20.71 -2.88 -16.47
N THR A 62 20.39 -3.41 -17.65
CA THR A 62 19.25 -4.32 -17.80
C THR A 62 19.58 -5.65 -17.11
N VAL A 63 19.25 -5.78 -15.83
CA VAL A 63 19.11 -7.09 -15.20
C VAL A 63 17.70 -7.61 -15.47
N ALA A 64 17.61 -8.62 -16.33
CA ALA A 64 16.37 -9.35 -16.54
C ALA A 64 15.95 -10.02 -15.23
N SER A 65 14.69 -9.82 -14.84
CA SER A 65 14.07 -10.52 -13.72
C SER A 65 13.91 -12.01 -14.04
N SER A 66 14.19 -12.89 -13.08
CA SER A 66 13.22 -13.93 -12.63
C SER A 66 13.84 -14.89 -11.62
N SER A 67 13.29 -14.92 -10.39
CA SER A 67 13.03 -16.14 -9.61
C SER A 67 12.37 -15.84 -8.26
N GLY A 68 11.26 -15.10 -8.29
CA GLY A 68 10.39 -14.90 -7.13
C GLY A 68 8.99 -15.50 -7.28
N ALA A 69 8.74 -16.31 -8.31
CA ALA A 69 7.37 -16.72 -8.66
C ALA A 69 6.70 -17.68 -7.65
N TRP A 70 7.47 -18.33 -6.76
CA TRP A 70 6.96 -19.35 -5.83
C TRP A 70 6.24 -18.78 -4.60
N THR A 71 6.55 -17.55 -4.19
CA THR A 71 5.88 -16.92 -3.03
C THR A 71 4.41 -16.64 -3.32
N ILE A 72 4.10 -16.27 -4.57
CA ILE A 72 2.74 -16.02 -5.04
C ILE A 72 1.95 -17.34 -5.08
N PHE A 73 2.55 -18.43 -5.54
CA PHE A 73 1.89 -19.75 -5.50
C PHE A 73 1.58 -20.21 -4.07
N LEU A 74 2.44 -19.91 -3.10
CA LEU A 74 2.20 -20.26 -1.70
C LEU A 74 1.10 -19.39 -1.08
N VAL A 75 1.05 -18.09 -1.37
CA VAL A 75 0.03 -17.19 -0.77
C VAL A 75 -1.32 -17.31 -1.46
N VAL A 76 -1.35 -17.35 -2.80
CA VAL A 76 -2.59 -17.50 -3.58
C VAL A 76 -3.10 -18.93 -3.51
N GLY A 77 -2.20 -19.93 -3.52
CA GLY A 77 -2.56 -21.33 -3.35
C GLY A 77 -3.04 -21.66 -1.94
N PHE A 78 -2.33 -21.24 -0.89
CA PHE A 78 -2.75 -21.50 0.49
C PHE A 78 -4.00 -20.69 0.85
N GLY A 79 -4.07 -19.42 0.42
CA GLY A 79 -5.25 -18.59 0.61
C GLY A 79 -6.49 -19.16 -0.08
N PHE A 80 -6.36 -19.62 -1.34
CA PHE A 80 -7.46 -20.22 -2.07
C PHE A 80 -7.86 -21.59 -1.50
N VAL A 81 -6.89 -22.43 -1.11
CA VAL A 81 -7.17 -23.73 -0.48
C VAL A 81 -7.87 -23.54 0.87
N VAL A 82 -7.42 -22.60 1.70
CA VAL A 82 -8.09 -22.28 2.98
C VAL A 82 -9.48 -21.69 2.73
N LEU A 83 -9.64 -20.78 1.77
CA LEU A 83 -10.94 -20.19 1.44
C LEU A 83 -11.91 -21.24 0.88
N VAL A 84 -11.45 -22.13 0.00
CA VAL A 84 -12.25 -23.24 -0.53
C VAL A 84 -12.58 -24.25 0.58
N LEU A 85 -11.64 -24.59 1.47
CA LEU A 85 -11.91 -25.47 2.62
C LEU A 85 -12.92 -24.84 3.59
N LEU A 86 -12.80 -23.54 3.88
CA LEU A 86 -13.76 -22.80 4.71
C LEU A 86 -15.12 -22.70 4.03
N LEU A 87 -15.19 -22.45 2.72
CA LEU A 87 -16.46 -22.45 1.98
C LEU A 87 -17.08 -23.85 1.93
N LEU A 88 -16.30 -24.91 1.73
CA LEU A 88 -16.80 -26.29 1.75
C LEU A 88 -17.22 -26.73 3.16
N LEU A 89 -16.50 -26.32 4.21
CA LEU A 89 -16.91 -26.51 5.60
C LEU A 89 -18.16 -25.71 5.94
N CYS A 90 -18.25 -24.45 5.51
CA CYS A 90 -19.45 -23.64 5.65
C CYS A 90 -20.61 -24.27 4.91
N LEU A 91 -20.45 -24.64 3.63
CA LEU A 91 -21.48 -25.33 2.87
C LEU A 91 -21.84 -26.68 3.49
N PHE A 92 -20.90 -27.42 4.07
CA PHE A 92 -21.17 -28.66 4.77
C PHE A 92 -21.90 -28.43 6.10
N LEU A 93 -21.52 -27.39 6.86
CA LEU A 93 -22.16 -27.00 8.12
C LEU A 93 -23.52 -26.35 7.88
N THR A 94 -23.71 -25.62 6.78
CA THR A 94 -25.00 -25.08 6.35
C THR A 94 -25.86 -26.17 5.75
N ARG A 95 -25.32 -27.11 4.96
CA ARG A 95 -26.05 -28.32 4.52
C ARG A 95 -26.43 -29.21 5.72
N ARG A 96 -25.58 -29.27 6.74
CA ARG A 96 -25.85 -29.98 8.00
C ARG A 96 -26.80 -29.19 8.90
N GLN A 97 -26.80 -27.86 8.82
CA GLN A 97 -27.80 -27.01 9.44
C GLN A 97 -29.13 -27.01 8.68
N ASP A 98 -29.16 -27.19 7.36
CA ASP A 98 -30.39 -27.37 6.58
C ASP A 98 -31.10 -28.64 7.06
N GLN A 99 -30.34 -29.72 7.33
CA GLN A 99 -30.87 -30.92 7.98
C GLN A 99 -31.34 -30.69 9.44
N LEU A 100 -30.99 -29.59 10.11
CA LEU A 100 -31.43 -29.22 11.47
C LEU A 100 -32.47 -28.07 11.49
N MET A 101 -32.59 -27.31 10.41
CA MET A 101 -33.51 -26.18 10.26
C MET A 101 -34.88 -26.64 9.74
N ASP A 102 -34.96 -27.78 9.05
CA ASP A 102 -36.23 -28.44 8.70
C ASP A 102 -36.89 -29.19 9.89
N ASP A 103 -36.12 -29.79 10.81
CA ASP A 103 -36.68 -30.51 12.00
C ASP A 103 -37.22 -29.58 13.10
N SER A 104 -36.93 -28.27 13.03
CA SER A 104 -37.45 -27.26 13.98
C SER A 104 -38.70 -26.54 13.50
N LEU A 105 -39.10 -26.79 12.24
CA LEU A 105 -40.29 -26.22 11.62
C LEU A 105 -41.25 -27.31 11.13
N CYS A 106 -41.58 -28.26 12.02
CA CYS A 106 -42.85 -28.97 11.98
C CYS A 106 -43.27 -29.48 13.37
#